data_AF-A0A7D9HFK5-F1
#
_entry.id   AF-A0A7D9HFK5-F1
#
_cell.length_a   1.000
_cell.length_b   1.000
_cell.length_c   1.000
_cell.angle_alpha   90.00
_cell.angle_beta   90.00
_cell.angle_gamma   90.00
#
_symmetry.space_group_name_H-M   'P 1'
#
loop_
_entity.id
_entity.type
_entity.pdbx_description
1 polymer ?
#
loop_
_entity_poly.entity_id
_entity_poly.type
_entity_poly.pdbx_seq_one_letter_code
_entity_poly.pdbx_strand_id
1 'polypeptide(L)'
;MSQEGKYTSVEMDEKKSDEGNNDLEQPFDEEFWLKVQKKFDSEGISWSRAMDEVRTERLFEKHGKNCLLVIIRDWPISDDYRDQPDLVASLEYMISRFTEIILEKVDTDTDYEDFRDEEDETEPTLLHLAAAQNFSHVAAHLVRHYPSLVYQDTEVVGEQRAYLPVEMALMAYKDETAAFLISQMKPDWVHELFLYNANLERAKFSFGQLINHRNPLTNEPDMKKTVVAVLDCLINPHWPYLSQAKKEASKDSDHIERAWTSVPDDPLNYDFYYHVLDGDNEGRQPKINGEKNKEFDAKSKSCLRHLTESSNKV
;
A
#
# COMPACT_ATOMS: atom_id res chain seq x y z
N MET A 1 -18.69 34.91 47.08
CA MET A 1 -17.35 34.29 46.96
C MET A 1 -17.18 33.90 45.51
N SER A 2 -16.57 34.81 44.72
CA SER A 2 -16.27 34.60 43.31
C SER A 2 -14.76 34.36 43.21
N GLN A 3 -14.36 33.24 42.61
CA GLN A 3 -12.97 33.00 42.24
C GLN A 3 -12.81 33.30 40.75
N GLU A 4 -12.18 34.43 40.44
CA GLU A 4 -11.64 34.74 39.12
C GLU A 4 -10.41 33.86 38.88
N GLY A 5 -10.49 32.96 37.90
CA GLY A 5 -9.34 32.25 37.38
C GLY A 5 -8.52 33.17 36.47
N LYS A 6 -7.37 33.64 36.96
CA LYS A 6 -6.35 34.29 36.14
C LYS A 6 -5.69 33.26 35.22
N TYR A 7 -5.94 33.36 33.92
CA TYR A 7 -5.08 32.74 32.92
C TYR A 7 -3.82 33.60 32.75
N THR A 8 -2.67 33.03 33.10
CA THR A 8 -1.35 33.56 32.74
C THR A 8 -1.09 33.26 31.27
N SER A 9 -1.06 34.32 30.45
CA SER A 9 -0.52 34.29 29.10
C SER A 9 0.98 34.04 29.15
N VAL A 10 1.42 32.88 28.65
CA VAL A 10 2.85 32.63 28.38
C VAL A 10 3.13 33.25 27.02
N GLU A 11 3.96 34.28 26.99
CA GLU A 11 4.56 34.79 25.76
C GLU A 11 5.44 33.68 25.17
N MET A 12 5.06 33.15 24.02
CA MET A 12 5.91 32.28 23.22
C MET A 12 6.81 33.16 22.37
N ASP A 13 8.09 33.20 22.72
CA ASP A 13 9.11 33.82 21.88
C ASP A 13 9.09 33.19 20.47
N GLU A 14 8.88 34.03 19.46
CA GLU A 14 9.05 33.69 18.06
C GLU A 14 10.50 33.30 17.80
N LYS A 15 10.79 31.99 17.84
CA LYS A 15 12.00 31.46 17.22
C LYS A 15 11.85 31.62 15.71
N LYS A 16 12.63 32.56 15.15
CA LYS A 16 12.88 32.64 13.71
C LYS A 16 13.33 31.27 13.21
N SER A 17 12.52 30.65 12.37
CA SER A 17 12.86 29.44 11.63
C SER A 17 13.97 29.76 10.63
N ASP A 18 14.98 28.90 10.56
CA ASP A 18 15.98 28.89 9.50
C ASP A 18 15.26 28.70 8.15
N GLU A 19 15.51 29.62 7.21
CA GLU A 19 14.88 29.72 5.89
C GLU A 19 15.35 28.63 4.90
N GLY A 20 15.41 27.37 5.32
CA GLY A 20 15.96 26.30 4.48
C GLY A 20 15.31 24.93 4.57
N ASN A 21 14.38 24.68 5.50
CA ASN A 21 13.88 23.31 5.66
C ASN A 21 12.43 23.23 6.14
N ASN A 22 11.67 22.43 5.40
CA ASN A 22 10.30 21.99 5.65
C ASN A 22 9.16 22.91 5.17
N ASP A 23 9.14 23.14 3.86
CA ASP A 23 8.10 23.87 3.15
C ASP A 23 6.75 23.09 3.07
N LEU A 24 6.65 21.91 3.70
CA LEU A 24 5.45 21.05 3.69
C LEU A 24 4.51 21.29 4.89
N GLU A 25 5.00 21.88 5.99
CA GLU A 25 4.17 22.21 7.15
C GLU A 25 4.27 23.70 7.47
N GLN A 26 3.25 24.45 7.06
CA GLN A 26 3.16 25.88 7.38
C GLN A 26 2.86 26.10 8.87
N PRO A 27 3.41 27.18 9.48
CA PRO A 27 3.18 27.48 10.89
C PRO A 27 1.70 27.71 11.22
N PHE A 28 1.31 27.35 12.44
CA PHE A 28 -0.05 27.57 12.98
C PHE A 28 -0.22 29.00 13.49
N ASP A 29 -0.25 29.94 12.55
CA ASP A 29 -0.46 31.38 12.77
C ASP A 29 -1.93 31.73 13.10
N GLU A 30 -2.21 33.02 13.32
CA GLU A 30 -3.55 33.50 13.66
C GLU A 30 -4.59 33.14 12.59
N GLU A 31 -4.22 33.21 11.30
CA GLU A 31 -5.10 32.85 10.20
C GLU A 31 -5.48 31.36 10.24
N PHE A 32 -4.54 30.48 10.57
CA PHE A 32 -4.79 29.05 10.76
C PHE A 32 -5.90 28.83 11.80
N TRP A 33 -5.73 29.40 13.00
CA TRP A 33 -6.66 29.20 14.11
C TRP A 33 -8.03 29.80 13.85
N LEU A 34 -8.10 30.95 13.16
CA LEU A 34 -9.37 31.55 12.73
C LEU A 34 -10.11 30.65 11.73
N LYS A 35 -9.42 30.03 10.76
CA LYS A 35 -10.03 29.07 9.83
C LYS A 35 -10.51 27.80 10.55
N VAL A 36 -9.69 27.25 11.46
CA VAL A 36 -10.05 26.05 12.25
C VAL A 36 -11.29 26.31 13.10
N GLN A 37 -11.31 27.42 13.83
CA GLN A 37 -12.45 27.79 14.67
C GLN A 37 -13.72 27.94 13.83
N LYS A 38 -13.63 28.62 12.68
CA LYS A 38 -14.76 28.78 11.77
C LYS A 38 -15.32 27.42 11.33
N LYS A 39 -14.47 26.49 10.87
CA LYS A 39 -14.89 25.15 10.45
C LYS A 39 -15.53 24.35 11.58
N PHE A 40 -14.91 24.37 12.76
CA PHE A 40 -15.44 23.71 13.95
C PHE A 40 -16.85 24.21 14.30
N ASP A 41 -17.06 25.52 14.30
CA ASP A 41 -18.34 26.13 14.64
C ASP A 41 -19.41 25.90 13.55
N SER A 42 -19.03 25.85 12.26
CA SER A 42 -19.99 25.78 11.15
C SER A 42 -20.33 24.37 10.66
N GLU A 43 -19.41 23.41 10.77
CA GLU A 43 -19.54 22.09 10.12
C GLU A 43 -19.83 20.95 11.11
N GLY A 44 -19.82 21.22 12.42
CA GLY A 44 -20.13 20.22 13.45
C GLY A 44 -19.10 19.09 13.55
N ILE A 45 -17.92 19.30 12.99
CA ILE A 45 -16.78 18.37 13.02
C ILE A 45 -15.96 18.51 14.30
N SER A 46 -15.14 17.52 14.63
CA SER A 46 -14.24 17.62 15.77
C SER A 46 -13.15 18.68 15.53
N TRP A 47 -12.58 19.22 16.61
CA TRP A 47 -11.48 20.18 16.52
C TRP A 47 -10.28 19.61 15.74
N SER A 48 -9.95 18.32 15.97
CA SER A 48 -8.88 17.65 15.25
C SER A 48 -9.16 17.53 13.75
N ARG A 49 -10.40 17.18 13.36
CA ARG A 49 -10.79 17.13 11.95
C ARG A 49 -10.76 18.51 11.31
N ALA A 50 -11.23 19.54 12.01
CA ALA A 50 -11.14 20.93 11.54
C ALA A 50 -9.67 21.35 11.30
N MET A 51 -8.76 20.99 12.21
CA MET A 51 -7.32 21.22 12.00
C MET A 51 -6.80 20.48 10.77
N ASP A 52 -7.11 19.20 10.61
CA ASP A 52 -6.65 18.42 9.45
C ASP A 52 -7.18 19.00 8.13
N GLU A 53 -8.43 19.46 8.10
CA GLU A 53 -9.02 20.06 6.91
C GLU A 53 -8.34 21.38 6.52
N VAL A 54 -8.06 22.26 7.48
CA VAL A 54 -7.34 23.52 7.19
C VAL A 54 -5.91 23.23 6.74
N ARG A 55 -5.24 22.24 7.34
CA ARG A 55 -3.89 21.82 6.89
C ARG A 55 -3.91 21.29 5.47
N THR A 56 -4.91 20.47 5.16
CA THR A 56 -5.12 19.91 3.82
C THR A 56 -5.42 21.02 2.81
N GLU A 57 -6.23 22.02 3.18
CA GLU A 57 -6.51 23.19 2.34
C GLU A 57 -5.24 23.98 2.01
N ARG A 58 -4.35 24.22 3.00
CA ARG A 58 -3.06 24.88 2.76
C ARG A 58 -2.14 24.08 1.84
N LEU A 59 -2.10 22.76 2.02
CA LEU A 59 -1.34 21.86 1.15
C LEU A 59 -1.87 21.91 -0.29
N PHE A 60 -3.20 21.89 -0.44
CA PHE A 60 -3.85 21.96 -1.75
C PHE A 60 -3.70 23.33 -2.42
N GLU A 61 -3.82 24.43 -1.67
CA GLU A 61 -3.56 25.79 -2.18
C GLU A 61 -2.15 25.92 -2.76
N LYS A 62 -1.19 25.18 -2.19
CA LYS A 62 0.21 25.23 -2.58
C LYS A 62 0.58 24.27 -3.71
N HIS A 63 0.10 23.03 -3.64
CA HIS A 63 0.53 21.94 -4.53
C HIS A 63 -0.55 21.54 -5.55
N GLY A 64 -1.77 22.04 -5.42
CA GLY A 64 -2.90 21.72 -6.29
C GLY A 64 -3.13 20.21 -6.41
N LYS A 65 -3.29 19.72 -7.65
CA LYS A 65 -3.46 18.30 -7.97
C LYS A 65 -2.30 17.40 -7.49
N ASN A 66 -1.11 17.96 -7.29
CA ASN A 66 0.07 17.21 -6.84
C ASN A 66 0.12 17.06 -5.31
N CYS A 67 -0.90 17.50 -4.57
CA CYS A 67 -0.92 17.46 -3.12
C CYS A 67 -0.64 16.04 -2.57
N LEU A 68 -1.37 15.02 -3.06
CA LEU A 68 -1.15 13.63 -2.61
C LEU A 68 0.23 13.10 -3.00
N LEU A 69 0.69 13.43 -4.21
CA LEU A 69 2.02 13.03 -4.68
C LEU A 69 3.10 13.54 -3.73
N VAL A 70 3.09 14.83 -3.43
CA VAL A 70 4.09 15.48 -2.58
C VAL A 70 4.09 14.91 -1.16
N ILE A 71 2.91 14.73 -0.55
CA ILE A 71 2.86 14.24 0.84
C ILE A 71 3.28 12.76 0.95
N ILE A 72 3.07 11.94 -0.08
CA ILE A 72 3.44 10.52 -0.08
C ILE A 72 4.92 10.33 -0.48
N ARG A 73 5.39 11.06 -1.49
CA ARG A 73 6.74 10.92 -2.07
C ARG A 73 7.79 11.72 -1.30
N ASP A 74 7.52 13.01 -1.08
CA ASP A 74 8.54 13.99 -0.68
C ASP A 74 8.59 14.21 0.83
N TRP A 75 7.45 14.16 1.53
CA TRP A 75 7.40 14.36 2.98
C TRP A 75 8.23 13.33 3.77
N PRO A 76 8.14 12.02 3.49
CA PRO A 76 8.87 11.02 4.28
C PRO A 76 10.39 11.09 4.10
N ILE A 77 10.86 11.73 3.02
CA ILE A 77 12.29 11.90 2.70
C ILE A 77 12.83 13.29 3.08
N SER A 78 11.97 14.15 3.66
CA SER A 78 12.40 15.47 4.15
C SER A 78 13.35 15.31 5.35
N ASP A 79 14.13 16.35 5.61
CA ASP A 79 15.23 16.27 6.58
C ASP A 79 14.77 15.95 8.01
N ASP A 80 13.50 16.23 8.34
CA ASP A 80 12.92 15.93 9.65
C ASP A 80 12.53 14.45 9.83
N TYR A 81 12.33 13.70 8.73
CA TYR A 81 11.83 12.32 8.75
C TYR A 81 12.81 11.31 8.14
N ARG A 82 13.75 11.77 7.30
CA ARG A 82 14.72 10.91 6.63
C ARG A 82 15.47 10.05 7.64
N ASP A 83 15.60 8.76 7.34
CA ASP A 83 16.27 7.75 8.15
C ASP A 83 15.65 7.52 9.55
N GLN A 84 14.43 8.02 9.81
CA GLN A 84 13.72 7.86 11.08
C GLN A 84 12.41 7.07 10.90
N PRO A 85 12.47 5.72 10.88
CA PRO A 85 11.31 4.88 10.57
C PRO A 85 10.13 5.08 11.55
N ASP A 86 10.42 5.34 12.83
CA ASP A 86 9.37 5.58 13.85
C ASP A 86 8.61 6.90 13.60
N LEU A 87 9.31 7.94 13.14
CA LEU A 87 8.67 9.20 12.76
C LEU A 87 7.89 9.06 11.46
N VAL A 88 8.43 8.30 10.50
CA VAL A 88 7.73 8.00 9.24
C VAL A 88 6.43 7.23 9.48
N ALA A 89 6.41 6.29 10.43
CA ALA A 89 5.18 5.59 10.83
C ALA A 89 4.15 6.55 11.47
N SER A 90 4.60 7.52 12.27
CA SER A 90 3.71 8.55 12.83
C SER A 90 3.21 9.52 11.75
N LEU A 91 4.06 9.84 10.79
CA LEU A 91 3.74 10.65 9.62
C LEU A 91 2.70 9.96 8.73
N GLU A 92 2.80 8.65 8.52
CA GLU A 92 1.81 7.88 7.77
C GLU A 92 0.39 8.10 8.31
N TYR A 93 0.20 8.02 9.63
CA TYR A 93 -1.13 8.23 10.24
C TYR A 93 -1.68 9.65 9.99
N MET A 94 -0.80 10.64 9.87
CA MET A 94 -1.20 11.98 9.49
C MET A 94 -1.54 12.07 8.00
N ILE A 95 -0.68 11.52 7.13
CA ILE A 95 -0.89 11.46 5.68
C ILE A 95 -2.18 10.70 5.37
N SER A 96 -2.52 9.63 6.09
CA SER A 96 -3.72 8.84 5.86
C SER A 96 -4.98 9.67 6.11
N ARG A 97 -5.02 10.46 7.19
CA ARG A 97 -6.12 11.39 7.47
C ARG A 97 -6.24 12.48 6.40
N PHE A 98 -5.12 13.02 5.92
CA PHE A 98 -5.15 13.99 4.82
C PHE A 98 -5.61 13.36 3.51
N THR A 99 -5.18 12.12 3.24
CA THR A 99 -5.60 11.36 2.06
C THR A 99 -7.09 11.15 2.07
N GLU A 100 -7.68 10.73 3.20
CA GLU A 100 -9.13 10.61 3.36
C GLU A 100 -9.85 11.93 3.05
N ILE A 101 -9.40 13.04 3.64
CA ILE A 101 -10.00 14.37 3.41
C ILE A 101 -9.93 14.76 1.92
N ILE A 102 -8.79 14.56 1.28
CA ILE A 102 -8.58 14.94 -0.12
C ILE A 102 -9.49 14.11 -1.04
N LEU A 103 -9.57 12.80 -0.80
CA LEU A 103 -10.38 11.90 -1.61
C LEU A 103 -11.90 12.04 -1.37
N GLU A 104 -12.32 12.48 -0.18
CA GLU A 104 -13.74 12.74 0.14
C GLU A 104 -14.25 14.07 -0.42
N LYS A 105 -13.37 15.04 -0.68
CA LYS A 105 -13.75 16.35 -1.23
C LYS A 105 -14.12 16.21 -2.71
N VAL A 106 -15.43 16.03 -2.94
CA VAL A 106 -16.13 15.89 -4.23
C VAL A 106 -15.78 16.97 -5.27
N ASP A 107 -15.28 18.13 -4.83
CA ASP A 107 -14.94 19.29 -5.69
C ASP A 107 -13.47 19.32 -6.15
N THR A 108 -12.70 18.26 -5.93
CA THR A 108 -11.39 18.17 -6.58
C THR A 108 -11.58 17.74 -8.03
N ASP A 109 -11.31 18.63 -8.99
CA ASP A 109 -11.23 18.30 -10.44
C ASP A 109 -10.11 17.28 -10.76
N THR A 110 -9.49 16.70 -9.74
CA THR A 110 -8.35 15.79 -9.86
C THR A 110 -8.85 14.36 -9.82
N ASP A 111 -8.78 13.70 -10.97
CA ASP A 111 -8.98 12.26 -11.04
C ASP A 111 -7.69 11.55 -10.62
N TYR A 112 -7.73 10.94 -9.42
CA TYR A 112 -6.60 10.18 -8.90
C TYR A 112 -6.60 8.71 -9.35
N GLU A 113 -7.59 8.26 -10.12
CA GLU A 113 -7.62 6.90 -10.67
C GLU A 113 -6.48 6.69 -11.69
N ASP A 114 -6.28 7.68 -12.56
CA ASP A 114 -5.28 7.66 -13.62
C ASP A 114 -4.06 8.54 -13.31
N PHE A 115 -3.98 9.11 -12.10
CA PHE A 115 -2.88 9.99 -11.71
C PHE A 115 -1.56 9.22 -11.61
N ARG A 116 -0.54 9.73 -12.31
CA ARG A 116 0.83 9.20 -12.32
C ARG A 116 1.84 10.30 -12.03
N ASP A 117 2.95 9.90 -11.42
CA ASP A 117 4.10 10.78 -11.23
C ASP A 117 4.89 10.91 -12.53
N GLU A 118 4.54 11.91 -13.34
CA GLU A 118 5.19 12.21 -14.63
C GLU A 118 6.66 12.68 -14.48
N GLU A 119 7.13 12.98 -13.25
CA GLU A 119 8.54 13.34 -13.00
C GLU A 119 9.44 12.10 -12.91
N ASP A 120 8.87 10.92 -12.63
CA ASP A 120 9.56 9.64 -12.59
C ASP A 120 9.36 8.90 -13.92
N GLU A 121 10.45 8.39 -14.50
CA GLU A 121 10.41 7.68 -15.80
C GLU A 121 9.50 6.44 -15.80
N THR A 122 9.28 5.83 -14.63
CA THR A 122 8.39 4.68 -14.47
C THR A 122 6.92 5.06 -14.31
N GLU A 123 6.61 6.35 -14.25
CA GLU A 123 5.26 6.92 -14.08
C GLU A 123 4.40 6.16 -13.04
N PRO A 124 4.89 6.00 -11.80
CA PRO A 124 4.19 5.27 -10.76
C PRO A 124 2.90 5.98 -10.34
N THR A 125 1.87 5.20 -10.02
CA THR A 125 0.65 5.73 -9.40
C THR A 125 0.88 6.05 -7.92
N LEU A 126 -0.04 6.79 -7.30
CA LEU A 126 0.00 7.06 -5.86
C LEU A 126 0.06 5.77 -5.01
N LEU A 127 -0.55 4.68 -5.49
CA LEU A 127 -0.54 3.39 -4.79
C LEU A 127 0.84 2.72 -4.82
N HIS A 128 1.59 2.86 -5.91
CA HIS A 128 2.98 2.39 -5.99
C HIS A 128 3.88 3.12 -4.98
N LEU A 129 3.71 4.43 -4.87
CA LEU A 129 4.46 5.26 -3.93
C LEU A 129 4.11 4.90 -2.48
N ALA A 130 2.83 4.72 -2.16
CA ALA A 130 2.40 4.26 -0.84
C ALA A 130 2.95 2.85 -0.51
N ALA A 131 2.96 1.96 -1.50
CA ALA A 131 3.53 0.62 -1.38
C ALA A 131 5.04 0.63 -1.09
N ALA A 132 5.80 1.49 -1.77
CA ALA A 132 7.24 1.64 -1.54
C ALA A 132 7.56 2.17 -0.14
N GLN A 133 6.71 3.03 0.42
CA GLN A 133 6.89 3.65 1.75
C GLN A 133 6.33 2.80 2.91
N ASN A 134 5.64 1.70 2.63
CA ASN A 134 4.87 0.91 3.59
C ASN A 134 3.70 1.68 4.24
N PHE A 135 3.04 2.55 3.48
CA PHE A 135 1.90 3.33 3.95
C PHE A 135 0.58 2.57 3.74
N SER A 136 0.34 1.56 4.57
CA SER A 136 -0.82 0.67 4.42
C SER A 136 -2.16 1.37 4.63
N HIS A 137 -2.24 2.37 5.52
CA HIS A 137 -3.46 3.16 5.74
C HIS A 137 -3.75 4.07 4.54
N VAL A 138 -2.71 4.69 3.96
CA VAL A 138 -2.84 5.48 2.74
C VAL A 138 -3.27 4.59 1.57
N ALA A 139 -2.64 3.43 1.42
CA ALA A 139 -3.02 2.43 0.42
C ALA A 139 -4.50 2.00 0.59
N ALA A 140 -4.97 1.84 1.83
CA ALA A 140 -6.37 1.49 2.10
C ALA A 140 -7.35 2.58 1.65
N HIS A 141 -7.04 3.85 1.87
CA HIS A 141 -7.87 4.95 1.35
C HIS A 141 -7.86 4.99 -0.18
N LEU A 142 -6.70 4.84 -0.81
CA LEU A 142 -6.58 4.82 -2.27
C LEU A 142 -7.39 3.67 -2.90
N VAL A 143 -7.22 2.44 -2.41
CA VAL A 143 -7.92 1.26 -2.95
C VAL A 143 -9.42 1.31 -2.68
N ARG A 144 -9.85 1.89 -1.55
CA ARG A 144 -11.27 2.07 -1.26
C ARG A 144 -11.96 2.99 -2.26
N HIS A 145 -11.27 4.05 -2.71
CA HIS A 145 -11.81 4.99 -3.69
C HIS A 145 -11.61 4.52 -5.12
N TYR A 146 -10.47 3.89 -5.42
CA TYR A 146 -10.07 3.42 -6.74
C TYR A 146 -9.51 1.97 -6.66
N PRO A 147 -10.39 0.95 -6.59
CA PRO A 147 -9.97 -0.45 -6.48
C PRO A 147 -9.09 -0.92 -7.64
N SER A 148 -9.29 -0.33 -8.83
CA SER A 148 -8.52 -0.58 -10.04
C SER A 148 -7.01 -0.37 -9.88
N LEU A 149 -6.57 0.54 -9.01
CA LEU A 149 -5.16 0.88 -8.77
C LEU A 149 -4.30 -0.35 -8.40
N VAL A 150 -4.88 -1.36 -7.75
CA VAL A 150 -4.20 -2.60 -7.35
C VAL A 150 -3.63 -3.36 -8.55
N TYR A 151 -4.21 -3.17 -9.73
CA TYR A 151 -3.89 -3.88 -10.97
C TYR A 151 -3.18 -3.00 -12.01
N GLN A 152 -2.89 -1.75 -11.69
CA GLN A 152 -2.18 -0.86 -12.60
C GLN A 152 -0.67 -1.09 -12.49
N ASP A 153 -0.03 -1.23 -13.63
CA ASP A 153 1.42 -1.39 -13.77
C ASP A 153 2.12 -0.01 -13.83
N THR A 154 3.37 0.06 -13.40
CA THR A 154 4.31 1.14 -13.80
C THR A 154 4.63 1.05 -15.29
N GLU A 155 5.17 2.12 -15.87
CA GLU A 155 5.70 2.12 -17.22
C GLU A 155 7.00 1.30 -17.35
N VAL A 156 7.27 0.83 -18.57
CA VAL A 156 8.46 0.04 -18.92
C VAL A 156 9.60 0.98 -19.28
N VAL A 157 10.68 0.99 -18.49
CA VAL A 157 11.85 1.84 -18.71
C VAL A 157 13.07 0.99 -19.10
N GLY A 158 13.50 1.12 -20.36
CA GLY A 158 14.66 0.39 -20.88
C GLY A 158 14.47 -1.13 -20.84
N GLU A 159 15.30 -1.81 -20.05
CA GLU A 159 15.23 -3.27 -19.83
C GLU A 159 14.42 -3.65 -18.56
N GLN A 160 13.99 -2.67 -17.77
CA GLN A 160 13.19 -2.92 -16.57
C GLN A 160 11.75 -3.17 -16.97
N ARG A 161 11.18 -4.26 -16.46
CA ARG A 161 9.75 -4.56 -16.66
C ARG A 161 8.89 -3.62 -15.81
N ALA A 162 7.63 -3.52 -16.19
CA ALA A 162 6.59 -2.95 -15.37
C ALA A 162 6.38 -3.76 -14.07
N TYR A 163 6.00 -3.05 -13.01
CA TYR A 163 5.70 -3.62 -11.70
C TYR A 163 4.31 -3.20 -11.22
N LEU A 164 3.63 -4.11 -10.53
CA LEU A 164 2.42 -3.79 -9.75
C LEU A 164 2.81 -3.16 -8.39
N PRO A 165 1.88 -2.46 -7.71
CA PRO A 165 2.13 -1.91 -6.37
C PRO A 165 2.54 -2.99 -5.37
N VAL A 166 1.89 -4.17 -5.44
CA VAL A 166 2.22 -5.31 -4.57
C VAL A 166 3.64 -5.82 -4.81
N GLU A 167 4.13 -5.78 -6.04
CA GLU A 167 5.46 -6.26 -6.38
C GLU A 167 6.52 -5.31 -5.80
N MET A 168 6.28 -4.00 -5.85
CA MET A 168 7.15 -3.01 -5.18
C MET A 168 7.20 -3.23 -3.67
N ALA A 169 6.04 -3.43 -3.01
CA ALA A 169 5.99 -3.72 -1.58
C ALA A 169 6.74 -5.02 -1.22
N LEU A 170 6.58 -6.08 -2.02
CA LEU A 170 7.27 -7.36 -1.82
C LEU A 170 8.78 -7.24 -2.02
N MET A 171 9.24 -6.54 -3.05
CA MET A 171 10.67 -6.32 -3.30
C MET A 171 11.35 -5.54 -2.18
N ALA A 172 10.64 -4.60 -1.56
CA ALA A 172 11.13 -3.79 -0.45
C ALA A 172 10.83 -4.38 0.94
N TYR A 173 10.26 -5.59 1.02
CA TYR A 173 9.86 -6.26 2.27
C TYR A 173 8.96 -5.39 3.18
N LYS A 174 7.95 -4.74 2.58
CA LYS A 174 6.99 -3.88 3.29
C LYS A 174 5.79 -4.70 3.78
N ASP A 175 5.90 -5.32 4.96
CA ASP A 175 4.96 -6.33 5.44
C ASP A 175 3.50 -5.88 5.48
N GLU A 176 3.23 -4.73 6.11
CA GLU A 176 1.87 -4.22 6.29
C GLU A 176 1.19 -3.96 4.95
N THR A 177 1.89 -3.28 4.05
CA THR A 177 1.31 -2.85 2.78
C THR A 177 1.24 -4.00 1.78
N ALA A 178 2.23 -4.88 1.74
CA ALA A 178 2.17 -6.10 0.93
C ALA A 178 1.01 -7.00 1.37
N ALA A 179 0.84 -7.22 2.68
CA ALA A 179 -0.28 -8.00 3.21
C ALA A 179 -1.63 -7.38 2.85
N PHE A 180 -1.77 -6.07 3.01
CA PHE A 180 -2.96 -5.35 2.61
C PHE A 180 -3.23 -5.53 1.11
N LEU A 181 -2.27 -5.24 0.23
CA LEU A 181 -2.46 -5.35 -1.22
C LEU A 181 -2.80 -6.76 -1.67
N ILE A 182 -2.14 -7.79 -1.11
CA ILE A 182 -2.47 -9.20 -1.39
C ILE A 182 -3.92 -9.51 -1.03
N SER A 183 -4.41 -9.00 0.11
CA SER A 183 -5.81 -9.19 0.52
C SER A 183 -6.83 -8.52 -0.41
N GLN A 184 -6.42 -7.50 -1.17
CA GLN A 184 -7.27 -6.79 -2.13
C GLN A 184 -7.21 -7.40 -3.55
N MET A 185 -6.24 -8.27 -3.81
CA MET A 185 -6.06 -8.93 -5.10
C MET A 185 -6.92 -10.18 -5.23
N LYS A 186 -7.24 -10.54 -6.48
CA LYS A 186 -7.81 -11.87 -6.78
C LYS A 186 -6.83 -12.98 -6.37
N PRO A 187 -7.29 -14.06 -5.74
CA PRO A 187 -6.44 -15.19 -5.38
C PRO A 187 -5.59 -15.73 -6.54
N ASP A 188 -6.19 -15.89 -7.73
CA ASP A 188 -5.47 -16.39 -8.92
C ASP A 188 -4.29 -15.46 -9.30
N TRP A 189 -4.46 -14.15 -9.16
CA TRP A 189 -3.40 -13.17 -9.47
C TRP A 189 -2.32 -13.16 -8.40
N VAL A 190 -2.69 -13.35 -7.13
CA VAL A 190 -1.71 -13.55 -6.05
C VAL A 190 -0.87 -14.79 -6.33
N HIS A 191 -1.48 -15.87 -6.82
CA HIS A 191 -0.75 -17.08 -7.19
C HIS A 191 0.23 -16.84 -8.33
N GLU A 192 -0.15 -16.05 -9.34
CA GLU A 192 0.75 -15.68 -10.44
C GLU A 192 2.01 -14.94 -9.97
N LEU A 193 2.00 -14.26 -8.81
CA LEU A 193 3.21 -13.67 -8.20
C LEU A 193 4.24 -14.73 -7.79
N PHE A 194 3.82 -15.97 -7.55
CA PHE A 194 4.68 -17.08 -7.14
C PHE A 194 4.83 -18.14 -8.24
N LEU A 195 4.30 -17.88 -9.44
CA LEU A 195 4.51 -18.69 -10.64
C LEU A 195 5.72 -18.21 -11.45
N TYR A 196 6.15 -19.06 -12.39
CA TYR A 196 7.24 -18.77 -13.32
C TYR A 196 7.00 -17.50 -14.14
N ASN A 197 8.07 -16.76 -14.40
CA ASN A 197 8.06 -15.78 -15.48
C ASN A 197 7.89 -16.50 -16.85
N ALA A 198 7.53 -15.75 -17.90
CA ALA A 198 7.29 -16.30 -19.24
C ALA A 198 8.48 -17.09 -19.82
N ASN A 199 9.68 -16.88 -19.29
CA ASN A 199 10.92 -17.57 -19.71
C ASN A 199 11.18 -18.86 -18.93
N LEU A 200 10.35 -19.21 -17.94
CA LEU A 200 10.42 -20.45 -17.13
C LEU A 200 11.70 -20.61 -16.29
N GLU A 201 12.46 -19.53 -16.09
CA GLU A 201 13.76 -19.59 -15.40
C GLU A 201 13.64 -19.45 -13.87
N ARG A 202 12.70 -18.62 -13.39
CA ARG A 202 12.44 -18.42 -11.95
C ARG A 202 11.00 -17.95 -11.68
N ALA A 203 10.52 -18.23 -10.47
CA ALA A 203 9.31 -17.59 -9.97
C ALA A 203 9.53 -16.07 -9.86
N LYS A 204 8.46 -15.26 -10.00
CA LYS A 204 8.57 -13.80 -9.81
C LYS A 204 9.02 -13.48 -8.38
N PHE A 205 8.44 -14.17 -7.39
CA PHE A 205 8.83 -14.13 -5.98
C PHE A 205 8.95 -15.54 -5.41
N SER A 206 9.90 -15.75 -4.49
CA SER A 206 10.01 -17.00 -3.72
C SER A 206 9.28 -16.85 -2.39
N PHE A 207 8.22 -17.63 -2.20
CA PHE A 207 7.49 -17.66 -0.92
C PHE A 207 8.39 -18.13 0.23
N GLY A 208 9.31 -19.06 -0.04
CA GLY A 208 10.30 -19.52 0.94
C GLY A 208 11.24 -18.41 1.40
N GLN A 209 11.60 -17.47 0.51
CA GLN A 209 12.38 -16.29 0.89
C GLN A 209 11.58 -15.34 1.78
N LEU A 210 10.28 -15.13 1.52
CA LEU A 210 9.42 -14.31 2.38
C LEU A 210 9.29 -14.91 3.79
N ILE A 211 9.05 -16.22 3.91
CA ILE A 211 8.95 -16.93 5.21
C ILE A 211 10.24 -16.79 6.03
N ASN A 212 11.39 -16.88 5.37
CA ASN A 212 12.69 -16.87 6.00
C ASN A 212 13.32 -15.48 6.13
N HIS A 213 12.73 -14.46 5.52
CA HIS A 213 13.24 -13.09 5.63
C HIS A 213 13.29 -12.69 7.11
N ARG A 214 14.41 -12.07 7.50
CA ARG A 214 14.65 -11.56 8.85
C ARG A 214 15.08 -10.11 8.74
N ASN A 215 14.53 -9.28 9.60
CA ASN A 215 14.94 -7.90 9.71
C ASN A 215 16.45 -7.87 10.08
N PRO A 216 17.31 -7.16 9.34
CA PRO A 216 18.76 -7.15 9.61
C PRO A 216 19.15 -6.59 10.99
N LEU A 217 18.30 -5.73 11.58
CA LEU A 217 18.56 -5.07 12.86
C LEU A 217 18.09 -5.90 14.04
N THR A 218 16.89 -6.49 13.96
CA THR A 218 16.29 -7.23 15.08
C THR A 218 16.47 -8.74 14.98
N ASN A 219 16.82 -9.25 13.79
CA ASN A 219 16.86 -10.67 13.44
C ASN A 219 15.50 -11.38 13.64
N GLU A 220 14.41 -10.62 13.72
CA GLU A 220 13.05 -11.14 13.81
C GLU A 220 12.44 -11.33 12.41
N PRO A 221 11.44 -12.22 12.25
CA PRO A 221 10.70 -12.34 10.99
C PRO A 221 9.94 -11.04 10.66
N ASP A 222 10.18 -10.51 9.46
CA ASP A 222 9.72 -9.15 9.06
C ASP A 222 8.64 -9.18 7.96
N MET A 223 8.07 -10.35 7.64
CA MET A 223 7.06 -10.52 6.58
C MET A 223 5.88 -11.37 7.07
N LYS A 224 5.54 -11.29 8.36
CA LYS A 224 4.58 -12.20 9.00
C LYS A 224 3.18 -12.03 8.42
N LYS A 225 2.73 -10.78 8.26
CA LYS A 225 1.39 -10.47 7.78
C LYS A 225 1.24 -10.85 6.32
N THR A 226 2.27 -10.61 5.53
CA THR A 226 2.33 -10.98 4.11
C THR A 226 2.26 -12.49 3.95
N VAL A 227 3.01 -13.25 4.77
CA VAL A 227 2.95 -14.72 4.75
C VAL A 227 1.53 -15.22 5.05
N VAL A 228 0.86 -14.65 6.05
CA VAL A 228 -0.54 -15.00 6.36
C VAL A 228 -1.46 -14.64 5.20
N ALA A 229 -1.35 -13.45 4.63
CA ALA A 229 -2.17 -13.02 3.50
C ALA A 229 -2.01 -13.95 2.28
N VAL A 230 -0.78 -14.38 1.95
CA VAL A 230 -0.54 -15.36 0.88
C VAL A 230 -1.20 -16.71 1.19
N LEU A 231 -1.11 -17.18 2.44
CA LEU A 231 -1.73 -18.44 2.87
C LEU A 231 -3.26 -18.38 2.77
N ASP A 232 -3.86 -17.25 3.16
CA ASP A 232 -5.31 -17.01 3.05
C ASP A 232 -5.77 -17.05 1.59
N CYS A 233 -4.92 -16.58 0.66
CA CYS A 233 -5.19 -16.67 -0.77
C CYS A 233 -5.04 -18.08 -1.37
N LEU A 234 -4.47 -19.08 -0.67
CA LEU A 234 -4.32 -20.44 -1.24
C LEU A 234 -5.66 -21.16 -1.45
N ILE A 235 -6.71 -20.69 -0.77
CA ILE A 235 -8.06 -21.20 -0.89
C ILE A 235 -8.83 -20.25 -1.81
N ASN A 236 -9.01 -20.61 -3.07
CA ASN A 236 -9.77 -19.80 -4.00
C ASN A 236 -11.23 -20.28 -4.04
N PRO A 237 -12.21 -19.45 -3.64
CA PRO A 237 -13.61 -19.76 -3.85
C PRO A 237 -13.93 -19.84 -5.36
N HIS A 238 -14.40 -21.00 -5.80
CA HIS A 238 -14.71 -21.27 -7.20
C HIS A 238 -16.22 -21.20 -7.45
N TRP A 239 -16.62 -20.34 -8.39
CA TRP A 239 -18.00 -20.22 -8.90
C TRP A 239 -18.13 -20.83 -10.29
N PRO A 240 -18.61 -22.08 -10.42
CA PRO A 240 -18.66 -22.81 -11.70
C PRO A 240 -19.53 -22.15 -12.78
N TYR A 241 -20.44 -21.27 -12.38
CA TYR A 241 -21.41 -20.61 -13.26
C TYR A 241 -20.93 -19.27 -13.81
N LEU A 242 -19.78 -18.74 -13.36
CA LEU A 242 -19.15 -17.59 -14.00
C LEU A 242 -18.48 -18.05 -15.31
N SER A 243 -18.96 -17.51 -16.44
CA SER A 243 -18.41 -17.81 -17.77
C SER A 243 -16.91 -17.53 -17.83
N GLN A 244 -16.12 -18.39 -18.48
CA GLN A 244 -14.67 -18.20 -18.69
C GLN A 244 -14.32 -16.82 -19.28
N ALA A 245 -15.17 -16.24 -20.13
CA ALA A 245 -15.02 -14.88 -20.66
C ALA A 245 -15.02 -13.76 -19.58
N LYS A 246 -15.58 -14.00 -18.38
CA LYS A 246 -15.46 -13.10 -17.21
C LYS A 246 -14.21 -13.38 -16.38
N LYS A 247 -13.65 -14.59 -16.46
CA LYS A 247 -12.35 -14.94 -15.83
C LYS A 247 -11.17 -14.34 -16.60
N GLU A 248 -11.31 -14.27 -17.93
CA GLU A 248 -10.36 -13.66 -18.87
C GLU A 248 -10.59 -12.15 -19.08
N ALA A 249 -11.52 -11.53 -18.33
CA ALA A 249 -11.77 -10.09 -18.41
C ALA A 249 -10.43 -9.36 -18.18
N SER A 250 -10.07 -8.65 -19.23
CA SER A 250 -8.77 -8.11 -19.59
C SER A 250 -8.20 -7.17 -18.52
N LYS A 251 -6.96 -6.72 -18.76
CA LYS A 251 -6.24 -5.62 -18.09
C LYS A 251 -6.99 -4.26 -18.07
N ASP A 252 -8.31 -4.28 -18.18
CA ASP A 252 -9.20 -3.13 -18.29
C ASP A 252 -9.99 -3.05 -16.98
N SER A 253 -9.65 -2.07 -16.15
CA SER A 253 -10.14 -1.87 -14.77
C SER A 253 -11.66 -1.91 -14.67
N ASP A 254 -12.35 -1.23 -15.59
CA ASP A 254 -13.81 -1.13 -15.69
C ASP A 254 -14.52 -2.49 -15.82
N HIS A 255 -13.91 -3.41 -16.55
CA HIS A 255 -14.46 -4.74 -16.78
C HIS A 255 -14.26 -5.64 -15.57
N ILE A 256 -13.19 -5.42 -14.81
CA ILE A 256 -12.90 -6.11 -13.56
C ILE A 256 -13.98 -5.72 -12.54
N GLU A 257 -14.16 -4.43 -12.23
CA GLU A 257 -15.09 -3.97 -11.18
C GLU A 257 -16.55 -4.37 -11.41
N ARG A 258 -17.05 -4.26 -12.66
CA ARG A 258 -18.42 -4.69 -13.00
C ARG A 258 -18.59 -6.21 -12.91
N ALA A 259 -17.54 -6.99 -13.12
CA ALA A 259 -17.63 -8.44 -12.96
C ALA A 259 -17.75 -8.83 -11.47
N TRP A 260 -17.05 -8.13 -10.58
CA TRP A 260 -17.01 -8.45 -9.13
C TRP A 260 -18.28 -8.11 -8.38
N THR A 261 -18.91 -6.98 -8.68
CA THR A 261 -20.22 -6.61 -8.11
C THR A 261 -21.34 -7.60 -8.46
N SER A 262 -21.10 -8.52 -9.39
CA SER A 262 -22.07 -9.52 -9.86
C SER A 262 -21.87 -10.94 -9.29
N VAL A 263 -20.86 -11.18 -8.44
CA VAL A 263 -20.55 -12.50 -7.87
C VAL A 263 -21.35 -12.71 -6.56
N PRO A 264 -22.11 -13.80 -6.40
CA PRO A 264 -22.83 -14.10 -5.15
C PRO A 264 -21.91 -14.43 -3.98
N ASP A 265 -22.32 -14.10 -2.76
CA ASP A 265 -21.48 -14.20 -1.55
C ASP A 265 -21.01 -15.64 -1.21
N ASP A 266 -21.79 -16.67 -1.55
CA ASP A 266 -21.47 -18.06 -1.21
C ASP A 266 -20.89 -18.86 -2.40
N PRO A 267 -19.62 -19.29 -2.34
CA PRO A 267 -19.02 -20.20 -3.31
C PRO A 267 -19.48 -21.64 -3.10
N LEU A 268 -19.76 -22.34 -4.20
CA LEU A 268 -20.19 -23.74 -4.18
C LEU A 268 -19.00 -24.72 -4.06
N ASN A 269 -17.82 -24.31 -4.53
CA ASN A 269 -16.59 -25.12 -4.55
C ASN A 269 -15.41 -24.26 -4.10
N TYR A 270 -14.32 -24.91 -3.65
CA TYR A 270 -13.04 -24.26 -3.37
C TYR A 270 -11.93 -24.97 -4.14
N ASP A 271 -11.09 -24.18 -4.81
CA ASP A 271 -9.85 -24.64 -5.43
C ASP A 271 -8.70 -24.37 -4.47
N PHE A 272 -7.82 -25.37 -4.30
CA PHE A 272 -6.67 -25.27 -3.41
C PHE A 272 -5.38 -25.23 -4.22
N TYR A 273 -4.63 -24.14 -4.07
CA TYR A 273 -3.41 -23.88 -4.84
C TYR A 273 -2.15 -24.23 -4.04
N TYR A 274 -1.84 -25.52 -3.91
CA TYR A 274 -0.70 -25.99 -3.11
C TYR A 274 0.69 -25.72 -3.72
N HIS A 275 0.76 -25.27 -4.97
CA HIS A 275 2.04 -25.11 -5.68
C HIS A 275 2.99 -24.15 -4.98
N VAL A 276 2.46 -23.12 -4.31
CA VAL A 276 3.25 -22.15 -3.51
C VAL A 276 3.95 -22.85 -2.32
N LEU A 277 3.35 -23.91 -1.78
CA LEU A 277 3.88 -24.65 -0.63
C LEU A 277 4.93 -25.71 -1.03
N ASP A 278 4.80 -26.27 -2.23
CA ASP A 278 5.66 -27.32 -2.77
C ASP A 278 6.91 -26.79 -3.49
N GLY A 279 7.02 -25.46 -3.66
CA GLY A 279 8.17 -24.81 -4.26
C GLY A 279 9.47 -25.06 -3.51
N ASP A 280 10.58 -25.16 -4.23
CA ASP A 280 11.92 -25.17 -3.65
C ASP A 280 12.31 -23.79 -3.07
N ASN A 281 13.55 -23.66 -2.61
CA ASN A 281 14.05 -22.39 -2.03
C ASN A 281 13.95 -21.18 -2.99
N GLU A 282 13.95 -21.42 -4.30
CA GLU A 282 13.82 -20.40 -5.34
C GLU A 282 12.37 -20.26 -5.85
N GLY A 283 11.41 -20.92 -5.18
CA GLY A 283 10.01 -20.95 -5.58
C GLY A 283 9.73 -21.82 -6.80
N ARG A 284 10.69 -22.65 -7.24
CA ARG A 284 10.51 -23.51 -8.42
C ARG A 284 9.62 -24.68 -8.08
N GLN A 285 8.69 -25.01 -8.98
CA GLN A 285 7.78 -26.14 -8.80
C GLN A 285 8.43 -27.45 -9.25
N PRO A 286 8.03 -28.59 -8.64
CA PRO A 286 8.54 -29.90 -9.04
C PRO A 286 8.11 -30.33 -10.44
N LYS A 287 6.98 -29.79 -10.94
CA LYS A 287 6.46 -30.06 -12.29
C LYS A 287 5.98 -28.78 -12.97
N ILE A 288 6.18 -28.69 -14.27
CA ILE A 288 5.65 -27.63 -15.14
C ILE A 288 4.83 -28.34 -16.22
N ASN A 289 3.56 -27.98 -16.38
CA ASN A 289 2.64 -28.60 -17.35
C ASN A 289 2.61 -30.15 -17.28
N GLY A 290 2.75 -30.70 -16.08
CA GLY A 290 2.78 -32.14 -15.84
C GLY A 290 4.13 -32.82 -16.07
N GLU A 291 5.10 -32.13 -16.68
CA GLU A 291 6.46 -32.61 -16.88
C GLU A 291 7.34 -32.29 -15.68
N LYS A 292 8.35 -33.14 -15.41
CA LYS A 292 9.29 -32.90 -14.31
C LYS A 292 10.15 -31.68 -14.62
N ASN A 293 10.15 -30.71 -13.71
CA ASN A 293 11.06 -29.59 -13.80
C ASN A 293 12.50 -30.05 -13.49
N LYS A 294 13.43 -29.82 -14.42
CA LYS A 294 14.83 -30.20 -14.28
C LYS A 294 15.61 -29.28 -13.35
N GLU A 295 15.19 -28.02 -13.27
CA GLU A 295 15.81 -26.99 -12.43
C GLU A 295 15.34 -27.08 -10.97
N PHE A 296 14.32 -27.88 -10.68
CA PHE A 296 13.81 -28.06 -9.31
C PHE A 296 14.85 -28.76 -8.42
N ASP A 297 15.20 -28.12 -7.30
CA ASP A 297 16.06 -28.71 -6.30
C ASP A 297 15.26 -29.58 -5.32
N ALA A 298 15.22 -30.88 -5.58
CA ALA A 298 14.55 -31.86 -4.70
C ALA A 298 15.21 -32.03 -3.32
N LYS A 299 16.41 -31.49 -3.09
CA LYS A 299 17.07 -31.51 -1.77
C LYS A 299 16.77 -30.26 -0.94
N SER A 300 16.22 -29.23 -1.56
CA SER A 300 15.81 -28.01 -0.88
C SER A 300 14.71 -28.29 0.16
N LYS A 301 14.55 -27.36 1.10
CA LYS A 301 13.40 -27.39 2.01
C LYS A 301 12.23 -26.74 1.28
N SER A 302 11.08 -27.41 1.28
CA SER A 302 9.86 -26.81 0.75
C SER A 302 9.39 -25.64 1.60
N CYS A 303 8.55 -24.77 1.04
CA CYS A 303 7.93 -23.69 1.79
C CYS A 303 7.10 -24.21 2.98
N LEU A 304 6.42 -25.36 2.83
CA LEU A 304 5.74 -26.03 3.96
C LEU A 304 6.71 -26.40 5.10
N ARG A 305 7.91 -26.86 4.76
CA ARG A 305 8.94 -27.18 5.76
C ARG A 305 9.46 -25.92 6.44
N HIS A 306 9.68 -24.84 5.68
CA HIS A 306 10.07 -23.54 6.23
C HIS A 306 9.02 -23.03 7.22
N LEU A 307 7.72 -23.12 6.90
CA LEU A 307 6.64 -22.73 7.82
C LEU A 307 6.64 -23.52 9.13
N THR A 308 6.80 -24.85 9.04
CA THR A 308 6.75 -25.73 10.23
C THR A 308 8.00 -25.61 11.13
N GLU A 309 9.17 -25.36 10.54
CA GLU A 309 10.43 -25.14 11.26
C GLU A 309 10.62 -23.68 11.69
N SER A 310 9.83 -22.75 11.17
CA SER A 310 9.92 -21.34 11.51
C SER A 310 9.59 -21.12 12.98
N SER A 311 10.39 -20.27 13.64
CA SER A 311 10.06 -19.71 14.96
C SER A 311 8.89 -18.72 14.89
N ASN A 312 8.42 -18.40 13.69
CA ASN A 312 7.34 -17.48 13.40
C ASN A 312 5.96 -18.13 13.61
N LYS A 313 5.74 -18.69 14.80
CA LYS A 313 4.44 -19.21 15.21
C LYS A 313 3.61 -18.03 15.71
N VAL A 314 2.49 -17.80 15.02
CA VAL A 314 1.43 -16.89 15.48
C VAL A 314 0.86 -17.39 16.79
#